data_AF-A0A1G4THM0-F1
#
_entry.id   AF-A0A1G4THM0-F1
#
_cell.length_a   1.000
_cell.length_b   1.000
_cell.length_c   1.000
_cell.angle_alpha   90.00
_cell.angle_beta   90.00
_cell.angle_gamma   90.00
#
_symmetry.space_group_name_H-M   'P 1'
#
loop_
_entity.id
_entity.type
_entity.pdbx_description
1 polymer ?
#
loop_
_entity_poly.entity_id
_entity_poly.type
_entity_poly.pdbx_seq_one_letter_code
_entity_poly.pdbx_strand_id
1 'polypeptide(L)'
;KHIRYRLRMCIWKHWKTPQNREKNLVKLGIDRDTARRVAYTGQRIAYVCNKGAVNVAINNKRLASFGLVSMLDYYTKRCVTC
;
A
#
# COMPACT_ATOMS: atom_id res chain seq x y z
N LYS A 1 -7.16 3.76 -10.57
CA LYS A 1 -6.87 2.48 -9.85
C LYS A 1 -5.38 2.10 -9.88
N HIS A 2 -4.71 2.18 -11.04
CA HIS A 2 -3.32 1.74 -11.23
C HIS A 2 -2.25 2.52 -10.42
N ILE A 3 -2.43 3.83 -10.22
CA ILE A 3 -1.46 4.69 -9.50
C ILE A 3 -1.23 4.18 -8.06
N ARG A 4 -2.30 3.93 -7.29
CA ARG A 4 -2.19 3.43 -5.92
C ARG A 4 -1.53 2.05 -5.84
N TYR A 5 -1.81 1.19 -6.81
CA TYR A 5 -1.17 -0.13 -6.91
C TYR A 5 0.34 -0.01 -7.18
N ARG A 6 0.74 0.85 -8.11
CA ARG A 6 2.15 1.15 -8.40
C ARG A 6 2.86 1.74 -7.18
N LEU A 7 2.21 2.66 -6.46
CA LEU A 7 2.77 3.25 -5.25
C LEU A 7 3.02 2.21 -4.15
N ARG A 8 2.07 1.28 -3.93
CA ARG A 8 2.27 0.17 -2.97
C ARG A 8 3.48 -0.68 -3.34
N MET A 9 3.68 -0.97 -4.63
CA MET A 9 4.88 -1.68 -5.08
C MET A 9 6.16 -0.88 -4.86
N CYS A 10 6.15 0.44 -5.05
CA CYS A 10 7.29 1.30 -4.75
C CYS A 10 7.63 1.28 -3.25
N ILE A 11 6.62 1.40 -2.38
CA ILE A 11 6.79 1.30 -0.92
C ILE A 11 7.33 -0.09 -0.53
N TRP A 12 6.79 -1.15 -1.11
CA TRP A 12 7.27 -2.51 -0.86
C TRP A 12 8.73 -2.71 -1.27
N LYS A 13 9.13 -2.19 -2.43
CA LYS A 13 10.54 -2.23 -2.88
C LYS A 13 11.45 -1.37 -2.03
N HIS A 14 10.94 -0.25 -1.50
CA HIS A 14 11.68 0.59 -0.56
C HIS A 14 12.03 -0.17 0.73
N TRP A 15 11.16 -1.08 1.18
CA TRP A 15 11.47 -2.03 2.25
C TRP A 15 12.36 -3.17 1.71
N LYS A 16 13.66 -2.88 1.58
CA LYS A 16 14.64 -3.76 0.94
C LYS A 16 14.70 -5.16 1.56
N THR A 17 14.79 -5.26 2.88
CA THR A 17 14.97 -6.54 3.59
C THR A 17 13.65 -7.12 4.10
N PRO A 18 13.49 -8.46 4.17
CA PRO A 18 12.32 -9.10 4.76
C PRO A 18 12.05 -8.65 6.21
N GLN A 19 13.10 -8.46 7.01
CA GLN A 19 12.97 -7.97 8.39
C GLN A 19 12.38 -6.55 8.42
N ASN A 20 12.79 -5.66 7.52
CA ASN A 20 12.21 -4.33 7.41
C ASN A 20 10.76 -4.37 6.93
N ARG A 21 10.42 -5.29 6.03
CA ARG A 21 9.02 -5.49 5.59
C ARG A 21 8.14 -5.94 6.75
N GLU A 22 8.56 -6.94 7.51
CA GLU A 22 7.83 -7.42 8.69
C GLU A 22 7.66 -6.29 9.71
N LYS A 23 8.76 -5.63 10.10
CA LYS A 23 8.74 -4.52 11.08
C LYS A 23 7.80 -3.41 10.66
N ASN A 24 7.84 -3.01 9.38
CA ASN A 24 6.95 -1.98 8.88
C ASN A 24 5.50 -2.46 8.85
N LEU A 25 5.20 -3.67 8.37
CA LEU A 25 3.84 -4.22 8.37
C LEU A 25 3.24 -4.28 9.78
N VAL A 26 4.01 -4.70 10.78
CA VAL A 26 3.59 -4.70 12.20
C VAL A 26 3.32 -3.27 12.69
N LYS A 27 4.20 -2.32 12.35
CA LYS A 27 3.98 -0.89 12.67
C LYS A 27 2.72 -0.33 12.00
N LEU A 28 2.32 -0.88 10.87
CA LEU A 28 1.09 -0.50 10.16
C LEU A 28 -0.16 -1.25 10.68
N GLY A 29 -0.03 -2.10 11.70
CA GLY A 29 -1.15 -2.78 12.37
C GLY A 29 -1.46 -4.19 11.86
N ILE A 30 -0.58 -4.80 11.06
CA ILE A 30 -0.72 -6.21 10.66
C ILE A 30 -0.17 -7.10 11.78
N ASP A 31 -0.87 -8.21 12.07
CA ASP A 31 -0.39 -9.18 13.05
C ASP A 31 0.99 -9.72 12.66
N ARG A 32 1.80 -10.04 13.67
CA ARG A 32 3.22 -10.40 13.46
C ARG A 32 3.37 -11.64 12.58
N ASP A 33 2.52 -12.64 12.75
CA ASP A 33 2.62 -13.90 12.01
C ASP A 33 2.29 -13.71 10.53
N THR A 34 1.24 -12.96 10.22
CA THR A 34 0.89 -12.56 8.84
C THR A 34 1.96 -11.66 8.26
N ALA A 35 2.46 -10.69 9.03
CA ALA A 35 3.54 -9.80 8.58
C ALA A 35 4.79 -10.60 8.19
N ARG A 36 5.17 -11.59 8.99
CA ARG A 36 6.30 -12.48 8.71
C ARG A 36 6.05 -13.35 7.46
N ARG A 37 4.88 -13.99 7.33
CA ARG A 37 4.53 -14.77 6.13
C ARG A 37 4.61 -13.91 4.85
N VAL A 38 4.13 -12.67 4.91
CA VAL A 38 4.08 -11.76 3.76
C VAL A 38 5.45 -11.13 3.47
N ALA A 39 6.28 -10.88 4.48
CA ALA A 39 7.62 -10.33 4.30
C ALA A 39 8.56 -11.28 3.52
N TYR A 40 8.41 -12.59 3.74
CA TYR A 40 9.28 -13.64 3.20
C TYR A 40 8.74 -14.33 1.94
N THR A 41 7.65 -13.84 1.34
CA THR A 41 7.02 -14.46 0.14
C THR A 41 7.81 -14.25 -1.18
N GLY A 42 9.01 -13.67 -1.11
CA GLY A 42 9.96 -13.58 -2.21
C GLY A 42 9.49 -12.70 -3.38
N GLN A 43 9.48 -13.26 -4.59
CA GLN A 43 9.27 -12.54 -5.85
C GLN A 43 7.81 -12.14 -6.13
N ARG A 44 6.85 -12.57 -5.30
CA ARG A 44 5.40 -12.36 -5.53
C ARG A 44 4.92 -10.95 -5.15
N ILE A 45 5.69 -9.92 -5.49
CA ILE A 45 5.44 -8.51 -5.13
C ILE A 45 4.08 -8.03 -5.63
N ALA A 46 3.77 -8.34 -6.89
CA ALA A 46 2.52 -7.93 -7.53
C ALA A 46 1.28 -8.46 -6.78
N TYR A 47 1.31 -9.74 -6.43
CA TYR A 47 0.24 -10.39 -5.69
C TYR A 47 0.05 -9.76 -4.30
N VAL A 48 1.15 -9.60 -3.56
CA VAL A 48 1.17 -9.03 -2.21
C VAL A 48 0.62 -7.59 -2.19
N CYS A 49 1.01 -6.76 -3.17
CA CYS A 49 0.59 -5.36 -3.25
C CYS A 49 -0.83 -5.15 -3.80
N ASN A 50 -1.38 -6.13 -4.53
CA ASN A 50 -2.71 -6.02 -5.13
C ASN A 50 -3.82 -6.38 -4.14
N LYS A 51 -3.73 -7.57 -3.50
CA LYS A 51 -4.80 -8.13 -2.67
C LYS A 51 -4.34 -8.65 -1.31
N GLY A 52 -3.05 -8.53 -0.97
CA GLY A 52 -2.49 -9.07 0.27
C GLY A 52 -2.47 -8.07 1.43
N ALA A 53 -1.68 -8.40 2.47
CA ALA A 53 -1.54 -7.59 3.67
C ALA A 53 -1.06 -6.15 3.40
N VAL A 54 -0.31 -5.92 2.32
CA VAL A 54 0.12 -4.56 1.94
C VAL A 54 -1.05 -3.68 1.50
N ASN A 55 -2.09 -4.26 0.87
CA ASN A 55 -3.30 -3.49 0.52
C ASN A 55 -4.05 -3.06 1.79
N VAL A 56 -4.17 -3.97 2.75
CA VAL A 56 -4.80 -3.71 4.06
C VAL A 56 -4.01 -2.67 4.86
N ALA A 57 -2.70 -2.86 4.99
CA ALA A 57 -1.81 -1.98 5.73
C ALA A 57 -1.70 -0.57 5.12
N ILE A 58 -1.65 -0.50 3.78
CA ILE A 58 -1.57 0.73 2.99
C ILE A 58 -2.89 0.91 2.23
N ASN A 59 -3.98 1.07 2.98
CA ASN A 59 -5.31 1.23 2.40
C ASN A 59 -5.45 2.60 1.70
N ASN A 60 -6.52 2.77 0.91
CA ASN A 60 -6.74 4.00 0.15
C ASN A 60 -6.96 5.22 1.05
N LYS A 61 -7.59 5.06 2.22
CA LYS A 61 -7.83 6.15 3.17
C LYS A 61 -6.51 6.72 3.70
N ARG A 62 -5.58 5.83 4.05
CA ARG A 62 -4.23 6.18 4.49
C ARG A 62 -3.43 6.86 3.38
N LEU A 63 -3.51 6.37 2.15
CA LEU A 63 -2.86 7.06 1.02
C LEU A 63 -3.43 8.47 0.81
N ALA A 64 -4.74 8.64 0.97
CA ALA A 64 -5.38 9.96 0.88
C ALA A 64 -4.96 10.90 2.01
N SER A 65 -4.75 10.40 3.24
CA SER A 65 -4.23 11.23 4.35
C SER A 65 -2.80 11.72 4.11
N PHE A 66 -2.01 11.01 3.30
CA PHE A 66 -0.70 11.45 2.84
C PHE A 66 -0.76 12.32 1.56
N GLY A 67 -1.95 12.79 1.17
CA GLY A 67 -2.14 13.68 0.02
C GLY A 67 -2.36 12.98 -1.32
N LEU A 68 -2.37 11.64 -1.39
CA LEU A 68 -2.69 10.92 -2.62
C LEU A 68 -4.21 10.77 -2.80
N VAL A 69 -4.83 11.86 -3.23
CA VAL A 69 -6.26 11.92 -3.55
C VAL A 69 -6.58 11.05 -4.78
N SER A 70 -7.80 10.51 -4.84
CA SER A 70 -8.26 9.83 -6.05
C SER A 70 -8.26 10.79 -7.24
N MET A 71 -7.88 10.31 -8.42
CA MET A 71 -8.00 11.11 -9.64
C MET A 71 -9.47 11.52 -9.89
N LEU A 72 -10.41 10.63 -9.54
CA LEU A 72 -11.84 10.92 -9.63
C LEU A 72 -12.23 12.03 -8.66
N ASP A 73 -11.94 11.88 -7.37
CA ASP A 73 -12.22 12.90 -6.34
C ASP A 73 -11.57 14.25 -6.70
N TYR A 74 -10.35 14.23 -7.25
CA TYR A 74 -9.67 15.42 -7.76
C TYR A 74 -10.45 16.08 -8.90
N TYR A 75 -10.90 15.29 -9.89
CA TYR A 75 -11.68 15.76 -11.02
C TYR A 75 -13.04 16.30 -10.58
N THR A 76 -13.79 15.55 -9.77
CA THR A 76 -15.10 15.96 -9.25
C THR A 76 -15.01 17.25 -8.44
N LYS A 77 -13.99 17.41 -7.59
CA LYS A 77 -13.79 18.65 -6.83
C LYS A 77 -13.59 19.88 -7.73
N ARG A 78 -13.08 19.69 -8.95
CA ARG A 78 -12.61 20.76 -9.84
C ARG A 78 -13.55 21.03 -11.02
N CYS A 79 -14.40 20.06 -11.39
CA CYS A 79 -15.34 20.16 -12.50
C CYS A 79 -16.80 20.40 -12.07
N VAL A 80 -17.13 20.30 -10.78
CA VAL A 80 -18.49 20.59 -10.26
C VAL A 80 -18.66 22.08 -9.88
N THR A 81 -17.68 22.93 -10.20
CA THR A 81 -17.73 24.39 -9.97
C THR A 81 -18.08 25.18 -11.24
N CYS A 82 -19.07 24.70 -12.02
CA CYS A 82 -19.67 25.45 -13.11
C CYS A 82 -21.12 25.78 -12.77
#